data_AF-A0A6B1ARB6-F1
#
_entry.id   AF-A0A6B1ARB6-F1
#
_cell.length_a   1.000
_cell.length_b   1.000
_cell.length_c   1.000
_cell.angle_alpha   90.00
_cell.angle_beta   90.00
_cell.angle_gamma   90.00
#
_symmetry.space_group_name_H-M   'P 1'
#
loop_
_entity.id
_entity.type
_entity.pdbx_description
1 polymer ?
#
loop_
_entity_poly.entity_id
_entity_poly.type
_entity_poly.pdbx_seq_one_letter_code
_entity_poly.pdbx_strand_id
1 'polypeptide(L)'
;MRYLLDTNACIALLNGTSQSMQTHVRRRKPSAIGLPAPVAYELYYGAYKSRRASRNLELLDRVGLEIVPFDASDARAAGAVRSELESMGQPIGPYDTLIAGQARARGLVLVTANSREFRRVPGLVCEDWAAEN
;
A
#
# COMPACT_ATOMS: atom_id res chain seq x y z
N MET A 1 -14.49 1.59 4.13
CA MET A 1 -13.03 1.45 4.11
C MET A 1 -12.39 2.67 4.73
N ARG A 2 -11.27 2.52 5.47
CA ARG A 2 -10.54 3.65 6.11
C ARG A 2 -9.04 3.64 5.79
N TYR A 3 -8.48 2.47 5.53
CA TYR A 3 -7.04 2.26 5.35
C TYR A 3 -6.76 1.55 4.03
N LEU A 4 -5.64 1.90 3.39
CA LEU A 4 -5.03 1.14 2.30
C LEU A 4 -3.63 0.69 2.74
N LEU A 5 -3.24 -0.54 2.45
CA LEU A 5 -1.88 -1.02 2.72
C LEU A 5 -0.99 -0.81 1.49
N ASP A 6 0.22 -0.28 1.66
CA ASP A 6 1.25 -0.33 0.62
C ASP A 6 1.87 -1.74 0.49
N THR A 7 2.76 -1.89 -0.49
CA THR A 7 3.45 -3.15 -0.76
C THR A 7 4.32 -3.61 0.41
N ASN A 8 5.03 -2.69 1.07
CA ASN A 8 5.89 -3.03 2.20
C ASN A 8 5.09 -3.52 3.42
N ALA A 9 3.95 -2.91 3.72
CA ALA A 9 3.04 -3.32 4.78
C ALA A 9 2.43 -4.70 4.49
N CYS A 10 2.04 -4.95 3.24
CA CYS A 10 1.53 -6.25 2.83
C CYS A 10 2.60 -7.34 2.98
N ILE A 11 3.83 -7.09 2.54
CA ILE A 11 4.95 -8.01 2.69
C ILE A 11 5.25 -8.28 4.18
N ALA A 12 5.25 -7.24 5.02
CA ALA A 12 5.48 -7.38 6.45
C ALA A 12 4.39 -8.22 7.14
N LEU A 13 3.12 -8.03 6.75
CA LEU A 13 2.00 -8.82 7.23
C LEU A 13 2.10 -10.29 6.79
N LEU A 14 2.36 -10.53 5.49
CA LEU A 14 2.45 -11.86 4.87
C LEU A 14 3.59 -12.70 5.43
N ASN A 15 4.76 -12.08 5.63
CA ASN A 15 5.92 -12.76 6.17
C ASN A 15 5.88 -12.88 7.70
N GLY A 16 4.92 -12.22 8.36
CA GLY A 16 4.81 -12.20 9.82
C GLY A 16 5.97 -11.48 10.50
N THR A 17 6.66 -10.56 9.80
CA THR A 17 7.90 -9.93 10.28
C THR A 17 7.67 -8.73 11.19
N SER A 18 6.42 -8.28 11.37
CA SER A 18 6.07 -7.20 12.31
C SER A 18 4.87 -7.57 13.17
N GLN A 19 5.11 -7.69 14.49
CA GLN A 19 4.06 -7.96 15.48
C GLN A 19 3.12 -6.75 15.65
N SER A 20 3.66 -5.54 15.53
CA SER A 20 2.88 -4.29 15.59
C SER A 20 1.88 -4.23 14.43
N MET A 21 2.33 -4.51 13.19
CA MET A 21 1.48 -4.59 12.01
C MET A 21 0.34 -5.61 12.19
N GLN A 22 0.67 -6.83 12.63
CA GLN A 22 -0.34 -7.86 12.88
C GLN A 22 -1.36 -7.44 13.94
N THR A 23 -0.90 -6.79 15.01
CA THR A 23 -1.76 -6.28 16.08
C THR A 23 -2.72 -5.22 15.54
N HIS A 24 -2.20 -4.29 14.74
CA HIS A 24 -2.98 -3.25 14.09
C HIS A 24 -4.03 -3.81 13.13
N VAL A 25 -3.69 -4.81 12.32
CA VAL A 25 -4.64 -5.47 11.42
C VAL A 25 -5.72 -6.22 12.21
N ARG A 26 -5.34 -7.01 13.23
CA ARG A 26 -6.27 -7.80 14.06
C ARG A 26 -7.27 -6.93 14.86
N ARG A 27 -6.90 -5.71 15.23
CA ARG A 27 -7.77 -4.77 15.97
C ARG A 27 -8.83 -4.10 15.11
N ARG A 28 -8.80 -4.28 13.79
CA ARG A 28 -9.67 -3.60 12.84
C ARG A 28 -10.57 -4.61 12.13
N LYS A 29 -11.76 -4.15 11.71
CA LYS A 29 -12.64 -4.97 10.86
C LYS A 29 -11.96 -5.19 9.51
N PRO A 30 -12.05 -6.38 8.88
CA PRO A 30 -11.48 -6.61 7.55
C PRO A 30 -11.91 -5.56 6.52
N SER A 31 -13.19 -5.15 6.53
CA SER A 31 -13.73 -4.10 5.64
C SER A 31 -13.22 -2.68 5.88
N ALA A 32 -12.43 -2.47 6.94
CA ALA A 32 -11.76 -1.20 7.19
C ALA A 32 -10.46 -1.07 6.38
N ILE A 33 -9.88 -2.17 5.91
CA ILE A 33 -8.57 -2.22 5.26
C ILE A 33 -8.75 -2.74 3.82
N GLY A 34 -8.24 -1.99 2.85
CA GLY A 34 -8.22 -2.38 1.45
C GLY A 34 -6.80 -2.61 0.93
N LEU A 35 -6.70 -3.35 -0.17
CA LEU A 35 -5.49 -3.58 -0.93
C LEU A 35 -5.56 -2.78 -2.24
N PRO A 36 -4.74 -1.73 -2.43
CA PRO A 36 -4.67 -1.03 -3.71
C PRO A 36 -4.42 -1.99 -4.88
N ALA A 37 -5.13 -1.84 -6.00
CA ALA A 37 -4.87 -2.65 -7.20
C ALA A 37 -3.41 -2.58 -7.69
N PRO A 38 -2.70 -1.42 -7.64
CA PRO A 38 -1.26 -1.38 -7.94
C PRO A 38 -0.42 -2.26 -7.00
N VAL A 39 -0.76 -2.32 -5.70
CA VAL A 39 -0.09 -3.20 -4.73
C VAL A 39 -0.40 -4.66 -5.03
N ALA A 40 -1.65 -4.99 -5.34
CA ALA A 40 -2.01 -6.35 -5.74
C ALA A 40 -1.18 -6.82 -6.95
N TYR A 41 -1.00 -5.95 -7.95
CA TYR A 41 -0.10 -6.21 -9.07
C TYR A 41 1.34 -6.50 -8.61
N GLU A 42 1.92 -5.68 -7.73
CA GLU A 42 3.28 -5.90 -7.23
C GLU A 42 3.43 -7.24 -6.48
N LEU A 43 2.43 -7.59 -5.67
CA LEU A 43 2.38 -8.84 -4.93
C LEU A 43 2.28 -10.05 -5.87
N TYR A 44 1.39 -10.01 -6.87
CA TYR A 44 1.29 -11.07 -7.87
C TYR A 44 2.58 -11.20 -8.68
N TYR A 45 3.15 -10.08 -9.15
CA TYR A 45 4.44 -10.09 -9.85
C TYR A 45 5.54 -10.74 -9.00
N GLY A 46 5.64 -10.36 -7.72
CA GLY A 46 6.59 -10.95 -6.79
C GLY A 46 6.35 -12.45 -6.55
N ALA A 47 5.09 -12.88 -6.48
CA ALA A 47 4.73 -14.29 -6.35
C ALA A 47 5.14 -15.09 -7.59
N TYR A 48 4.82 -14.64 -8.80
CA TYR A 48 5.18 -15.32 -10.04
C TYR A 48 6.69 -15.36 -10.31
N LYS A 49 7.44 -14.33 -9.88
CA LYS A 49 8.91 -14.30 -10.00
C LYS A 49 9.61 -15.25 -9.02
N SER A 50 8.94 -15.67 -7.95
CA SER A 50 9.51 -16.51 -6.90
C SER A 50 9.70 -17.97 -7.33
N ARG A 51 10.74 -18.63 -6.79
CA ARG A 51 10.90 -20.09 -6.89
C ARG A 51 9.78 -20.88 -6.19
N ARG A 52 8.99 -20.22 -5.34
CA ARG A 52 7.87 -20.79 -4.57
C ARG A 52 6.54 -20.17 -4.98
N ALA A 53 6.29 -20.01 -6.28
CA ALA A 53 5.14 -19.29 -6.81
C ALA A 53 3.79 -19.77 -6.24
N SER A 54 3.49 -21.08 -6.29
CA SER A 54 2.22 -21.63 -5.79
C SER A 54 1.97 -21.30 -4.31
N ARG A 55 3.01 -21.45 -3.47
CA ARG A 55 2.93 -21.09 -2.04
C ARG A 55 2.66 -19.60 -1.84
N ASN A 56 3.33 -18.74 -2.62
CA ASN A 56 3.16 -17.29 -2.47
C ASN A 56 1.76 -16.84 -2.94
N LEU A 57 1.24 -17.42 -4.02
CA LEU A 57 -0.12 -17.15 -4.49
C LEU A 57 -1.16 -17.57 -3.44
N GLU A 58 -1.02 -18.77 -2.86
CA GLU A 58 -1.91 -19.20 -1.76
C GLU A 58 -1.87 -18.25 -0.55
N LEU A 59 -0.70 -17.69 -0.23
CA LEU A 59 -0.59 -16.72 0.87
C LEU A 59 -1.33 -15.42 0.55
N LEU A 60 -1.28 -14.96 -0.71
CA LEU A 60 -2.03 -13.78 -1.15
C LEU A 60 -3.54 -14.01 -1.08
N ASP A 61 -4.02 -15.17 -1.52
CA ASP A 61 -5.44 -15.51 -1.45
C ASP A 61 -5.95 -15.57 0.01
N ARG A 62 -5.09 -16.01 0.94
CA ARG A 62 -5.43 -16.08 2.37
C ARG A 62 -5.48 -14.72 3.08
N VAL A 63 -4.84 -13.68 2.55
CA VAL A 63 -4.87 -12.34 3.16
C VAL A 63 -6.30 -11.78 3.19
N GLY A 64 -7.11 -12.12 2.19
CA GLY A 64 -8.56 -11.84 2.19
C GLY A 64 -8.91 -10.35 2.26
N LEU A 65 -7.98 -9.46 1.91
CA LEU A 65 -8.24 -8.03 1.80
C LEU A 65 -8.96 -7.73 0.49
N GLU A 66 -9.90 -6.80 0.54
CA GLU A 66 -10.60 -6.32 -0.65
C GLU A 66 -9.63 -5.59 -1.57
N ILE A 67 -9.46 -6.07 -2.81
CA ILE A 67 -8.72 -5.35 -3.84
C ILE A 67 -9.54 -4.14 -4.28
N VAL A 68 -8.96 -2.96 -4.11
CA VAL A 68 -9.57 -1.68 -4.45
C VAL A 68 -9.18 -1.31 -5.88
N PRO A 69 -10.12 -1.27 -6.85
CA PRO A 69 -9.82 -0.95 -8.24
C PRO A 69 -9.18 0.43 -8.37
N PHE A 70 -8.22 0.55 -9.29
CA PHE A 70 -7.61 1.84 -9.64
C PHE A 70 -8.39 2.47 -10.80
N ASP A 71 -9.02 3.61 -10.55
CA ASP A 71 -9.89 4.28 -11.52
C ASP A 71 -9.33 5.62 -12.03
N ALA A 72 -10.10 6.32 -12.86
CA ALA A 72 -9.70 7.58 -13.48
C ALA A 72 -9.47 8.71 -12.45
N SER A 73 -10.19 8.71 -11.33
CA SER A 73 -10.00 9.70 -10.26
C SER A 73 -8.68 9.46 -9.53
N ASP A 74 -8.34 8.19 -9.28
CA ASP A 74 -7.05 7.78 -8.72
C ASP A 74 -5.90 8.17 -9.67
N ALA A 75 -6.06 7.92 -10.97
CA ALA A 75 -5.08 8.29 -12.00
C ALA A 75 -4.81 9.80 -12.04
N ARG A 76 -5.87 10.61 -11.96
CA ARG A 76 -5.75 12.08 -11.93
C ARG A 76 -4.97 12.53 -10.69
N ALA A 77 -5.29 11.98 -9.52
CA ALA A 77 -4.59 12.32 -8.29
C ALA A 77 -3.13 11.87 -8.32
N ALA A 78 -2.83 10.67 -8.85
CA ALA A 78 -1.47 10.16 -9.00
C ALA A 78 -0.61 11.04 -9.92
N GLY A 79 -1.17 11.50 -11.04
CA GLY A 79 -0.48 12.43 -11.94
C GLY A 79 -0.12 13.76 -11.25
N ALA A 80 -1.05 14.29 -10.45
CA ALA A 80 -0.78 15.48 -9.65
C ALA A 80 0.31 15.22 -8.57
N VAL A 81 0.23 14.11 -7.83
CA VAL A 81 1.27 13.70 -6.86
C VAL A 81 2.65 13.68 -7.54
N ARG A 82 2.74 13.04 -8.72
CA ARG A 82 4.00 12.93 -9.45
C ARG A 82 4.58 14.28 -9.81
N SER A 83 3.78 15.14 -10.43
CA SER A 83 4.20 16.46 -10.87
C SER A 83 4.62 17.35 -9.69
N GLU A 84 3.86 17.31 -8.58
CA GLU A 84 4.19 18.02 -7.34
C GLU A 84 5.55 17.56 -6.79
N LEU A 85 5.77 16.26 -6.64
CA LEU A 85 7.03 15.71 -6.13
C LEU A 85 8.23 15.99 -7.04
N GLU A 86 8.04 15.89 -8.36
CA GLU A 86 9.07 16.22 -9.35
C GLU A 86 9.48 17.70 -9.25
N SER A 87 8.51 18.61 -9.11
CA SER A 87 8.78 20.05 -8.94
C SER A 87 9.51 20.38 -7.62
N MET A 88 9.35 19.56 -6.59
CA MET A 88 10.06 19.68 -5.31
C MET A 88 11.44 18.99 -5.33
N GLY A 89 11.82 18.33 -6.42
CA GLY A 89 13.07 17.57 -6.51
C GLY A 89 13.08 16.32 -5.62
N GLN A 90 11.91 15.78 -5.29
CA GLN A 90 11.74 14.65 -4.37
C GLN A 90 10.85 13.54 -4.93
N PRO A 91 11.15 13.00 -6.14
CA PRO A 91 10.33 11.94 -6.72
C PRO A 91 10.29 10.69 -5.82
N ILE A 92 9.20 9.94 -5.94
CA ILE A 92 9.04 8.59 -5.37
C ILE A 92 8.87 7.57 -6.51
N GLY A 93 8.88 6.28 -6.18
CA GLY A 93 8.70 5.22 -7.15
C GLY A 93 7.42 5.38 -8.00
N PRO A 94 7.42 4.89 -9.25
CA PRO A 94 6.26 5.02 -10.14
C PRO A 94 5.03 4.27 -9.60
N TYR A 95 5.19 3.10 -8.96
CA TYR A 95 4.07 2.41 -8.30
C TYR A 95 3.64 3.09 -7.01
N ASP A 96 4.59 3.56 -6.19
CA ASP A 96 4.29 4.34 -4.98
C ASP A 96 3.49 5.61 -5.31
N THR A 97 3.77 6.22 -6.46
CA THR A 97 2.98 7.35 -6.98
C THR A 97 1.52 6.96 -7.23
N LEU A 98 1.26 5.79 -7.83
CA LEU A 98 -0.11 5.30 -8.05
C LEU A 98 -0.81 4.99 -6.72
N ILE A 99 -0.10 4.35 -5.79
CA ILE A 99 -0.61 3.99 -4.46
C ILE A 99 -0.97 5.25 -3.66
N ALA A 100 -0.05 6.22 -3.62
CA ALA A 100 -0.26 7.51 -2.97
C ALA A 100 -1.41 8.29 -3.62
N GLY A 101 -1.48 8.29 -4.95
CA GLY A 101 -2.56 8.91 -5.70
C GLY A 101 -3.92 8.33 -5.36
N GLN A 102 -4.04 6.99 -5.33
CA GLN A 102 -5.29 6.30 -4.97
C GLN A 102 -5.71 6.58 -3.52
N ALA A 103 -4.78 6.53 -2.57
CA ALA A 103 -5.07 6.85 -1.18
C ALA A 103 -5.52 8.32 -1.01
N ARG A 104 -4.82 9.25 -1.66
CA ARG A 104 -5.13 10.68 -1.64
C ARG A 104 -6.48 11.00 -2.28
N ALA A 105 -6.78 10.43 -3.46
CA ALA A 105 -8.05 10.63 -4.16
C ALA A 105 -9.26 10.21 -3.31
N ARG A 106 -9.10 9.13 -2.54
CA ARG A 106 -10.18 8.51 -1.75
C ARG A 106 -10.25 9.02 -0.31
N GLY A 107 -9.34 9.91 0.10
CA GLY A 107 -9.25 10.39 1.48
C GLY A 107 -8.98 9.27 2.49
N LEU A 108 -8.25 8.22 2.09
CA LEU A 108 -7.93 7.07 2.91
C LEU A 108 -6.53 7.22 3.51
N VAL A 109 -6.33 6.61 4.69
CA VAL A 109 -5.01 6.56 5.32
C VAL A 109 -4.16 5.50 4.64
N LEU A 110 -3.00 5.89 4.10
CA LEU A 110 -2.03 4.95 3.56
C LEU A 110 -1.17 4.38 4.69
N VAL A 111 -1.24 3.08 4.88
CA VAL A 111 -0.46 2.35 5.87
C VAL A 111 0.77 1.76 5.18
N THR A 112 1.93 1.95 5.80
CA THR A 112 3.20 1.44 5.29
C THR A 112 4.04 0.78 6.39
N ALA A 113 5.12 0.11 5.99
CA ALA A 113 6.22 -0.30 6.85
C ALA A 113 7.51 0.52 6.60
N ASN A 114 7.45 1.52 5.71
CA ASN A 114 8.53 2.47 5.46
C ASN A 114 7.97 3.84 5.04
N SER A 115 7.68 4.69 6.03
CA SER A 115 7.02 5.98 5.79
C SER A 115 7.88 7.08 5.15
N ARG A 116 9.19 6.85 4.92
CA ARG A 116 10.12 7.90 4.46
C ARG A 116 9.75 8.53 3.12
N GLU A 117 9.27 7.74 2.17
CA GLU A 117 8.93 8.23 0.83
C GLU A 117 7.54 8.87 0.83
N PHE A 118 6.54 8.22 1.42
CA PHE A 118 5.16 8.69 1.45
C PHE A 118 4.94 9.98 2.24
N ARG A 119 5.78 10.27 3.25
CA ARG A 119 5.75 11.56 3.98
C ARG A 119 6.02 12.78 3.10
N ARG A 120 6.61 12.59 1.92
CA ARG A 120 6.90 13.67 0.96
C ARG A 120 5.66 14.08 0.18
N VAL A 121 4.63 13.24 0.13
CA VAL A 121 3.43 13.45 -0.69
C VAL A 121 2.51 14.48 -0.02
N PRO A 122 2.28 15.66 -0.62
CA PRO A 122 1.38 16.66 -0.06
C PRO A 122 -0.06 16.15 0.02
N GLY A 123 -0.71 16.37 1.17
CA GLY A 123 -2.11 15.99 1.40
C GLY A 123 -2.37 14.50 1.60
N LEU A 124 -1.32 13.67 1.65
CA LEU A 124 -1.46 12.24 1.97
C LEU A 124 -1.38 12.02 3.49
N VAL A 125 -2.37 11.33 4.04
CA VAL A 125 -2.32 10.85 5.43
C VAL A 125 -1.65 9.48 5.44
N CYS A 126 -0.51 9.36 6.11
CA CYS A 126 0.28 8.13 6.15
C CYS A 126 0.56 7.68 7.58
N GLU A 127 0.35 6.39 7.87
CA GLU A 127 0.68 5.76 9.14
C GLU A 127 1.72 4.65 8.94
N ASP A 128 2.72 4.60 9.82
CA ASP A 128 3.69 3.51 9.87
C ASP A 128 3.27 2.53 10.97
N TRP A 129 2.71 1.38 10.60
CA TRP A 129 2.29 0.36 11.57
C TRP A 129 3.41 -0.64 11.89
N ALA A 130 4.56 -0.56 11.21
CA ALA A 130 5.69 -1.42 11.49
C ALA A 130 6.68 -0.80 12.47
N ALA A 131 6.68 0.53 12.62
CA ALA A 131 7.44 1.22 13.65
C ALA A 131 7.04 0.71 15.05
N GLU A 132 8.05 0.33 15.84
CA GLU A 132 7.88 0.07 17.27
C GLU A 132 7.75 1.42 17.99
N ASN A 133 6.71 1.56 18.82
CA ASN A 133 6.58 2.67 19.77
C ASN A 133 7.37 2.36 21.04
#